data_AF-J9E3I4-F1
#
_entry.id   AF-J9E3I4-F1
#
_cell.length_a   1.000
_cell.length_b   1.000
_cell.length_c   1.000
_cell.angle_alpha   90.00
_cell.angle_beta   90.00
_cell.angle_gamma   90.00
#
_symmetry.space_group_name_H-M   'P 1'
#
loop_
_entity.id
_entity.type
_entity.pdbx_description
1 polymer ?
#
loop_
_entity_poly.entity_id
_entity_poly.type
_entity_poly.pdbx_seq_one_letter_code
_entity_poly.pdbx_strand_id
1 'polypeptide(L)'
;LTLDSRAINLWDADSDPETVYVSVIAADGVRLEDSERKEIQKFTQRDFLNNDVHAILTGKVSEGTLKLIASDGERQSDALQLTIHFAPIEIQLKANTGLKVIHQTAAIISSANLSFATNLPGIPIKYTIVDQPEYGVVQCRHGLGHFEICSTFSQNDIDSSRVQYKHSSSMNPLLDTFSFQIRVDTTTSMIHVFRITFITVHVKIFNRIPCLLNNTDNLVLKRENLFGWTFPKSFPTNQLVYHIIEPPKFGTLLRRVEKNRHRRIGVSSNFTQKHIDDGEITYKMHFVQYSIVNDFFTFRLITPSVTSEEVLFEITFIPGRGSVQLINRTVIVEEGGMQK
;
A
#
# COMPACT_ATOMS: atom_id res chain seq x y z
N LEU A 1 -16.20 8.69 -34.76
CA LEU A 1 -17.21 8.26 -33.76
C LEU A 1 -17.92 7.04 -34.32
N THR A 2 -17.93 5.90 -33.63
CA THR A 2 -18.73 4.75 -34.08
C THR A 2 -20.21 5.01 -33.83
N LEU A 3 -21.04 4.77 -34.85
CA LEU A 3 -22.50 4.81 -34.72
C LEU A 3 -22.96 3.46 -34.19
N ASP A 4 -23.29 3.41 -32.90
CA ASP A 4 -23.75 2.22 -32.21
C ASP A 4 -25.06 2.48 -31.45
N SER A 5 -25.50 1.48 -30.68
CA SER A 5 -26.74 1.55 -29.89
C SER A 5 -26.78 2.65 -28.83
N ARG A 6 -25.66 3.31 -28.52
CA ARG A 6 -25.61 4.50 -27.65
C ARG A 6 -26.03 5.77 -28.40
N ALA A 7 -25.89 5.77 -29.73
CA ALA A 7 -26.19 6.91 -30.58
C ALA A 7 -27.60 6.81 -31.20
N ILE A 8 -28.01 5.62 -31.65
CA ILE A 8 -29.31 5.40 -32.34
C ILE A 8 -29.87 4.04 -31.91
N ASN A 9 -31.20 3.92 -31.83
CA ASN A 9 -31.86 2.63 -31.73
C ASN A 9 -32.47 2.26 -33.10
N LEU A 10 -32.00 1.18 -33.72
CA LEU A 10 -32.45 0.68 -35.01
C LEU A 10 -32.97 -0.75 -34.86
N TRP A 11 -34.28 -0.91 -34.97
CA TRP A 11 -34.95 -2.19 -34.81
C TRP A 11 -36.13 -2.33 -35.77
N ASP A 12 -36.28 -3.52 -36.33
CA ASP A 12 -37.35 -3.94 -37.22
C ASP A 12 -37.85 -5.31 -36.75
N ALA A 13 -39.17 -5.52 -36.77
CA ALA A 13 -39.79 -6.68 -36.12
C ALA A 13 -39.93 -7.88 -37.07
N ASP A 14 -39.94 -7.62 -38.37
CA ASP A 14 -40.42 -8.51 -39.42
C ASP A 14 -39.39 -8.73 -40.54
N SER A 15 -38.28 -7.99 -40.54
CA SER A 15 -37.22 -8.05 -41.56
C SER A 15 -35.88 -8.57 -41.02
N ASP A 16 -35.07 -9.18 -41.90
CA ASP A 16 -33.69 -9.58 -41.57
C ASP A 16 -32.79 -8.33 -41.48
N PRO A 17 -31.81 -8.27 -40.56
CA PRO A 17 -30.88 -7.15 -40.48
C PRO A 17 -30.06 -6.88 -41.77
N GLU A 18 -29.96 -7.84 -42.68
CA GLU A 18 -29.34 -7.64 -44.01
C GLU A 18 -30.25 -6.87 -44.98
N THR A 19 -31.57 -6.92 -44.80
CA THR A 19 -32.54 -6.31 -45.73
C THR A 19 -32.94 -4.90 -45.32
N VAL A 20 -32.83 -4.57 -44.03
CA VAL A 20 -33.07 -3.22 -43.52
C VAL A 20 -31.86 -2.35 -43.80
N TYR A 21 -32.05 -1.23 -44.50
CA TYR A 21 -30.99 -0.27 -44.80
C TYR A 21 -31.29 1.12 -44.27
N VAL A 22 -30.23 1.82 -43.89
CA VAL A 22 -30.25 3.21 -43.49
C VAL A 22 -29.53 4.03 -44.54
N SER A 23 -30.18 5.09 -45.02
CA SER A 23 -29.64 6.01 -46.02
C SER A 23 -29.42 7.40 -45.42
N VAL A 24 -28.33 8.05 -45.79
CA VAL A 24 -28.03 9.45 -45.46
C VAL A 24 -28.77 10.36 -46.43
N ILE A 25 -29.76 11.11 -45.96
CA ILE A 25 -30.53 12.06 -46.78
C ILE A 25 -29.85 13.42 -46.83
N ALA A 26 -29.28 13.87 -45.72
CA ALA A 26 -28.53 15.11 -45.66
C ALA A 26 -27.40 14.97 -44.64
N ALA A 27 -26.27 15.58 -44.94
CA ALA A 27 -25.13 15.64 -44.04
C ALA A 27 -24.48 17.02 -44.13
N ASP A 28 -24.12 17.58 -42.98
CA ASP A 28 -23.40 18.84 -42.89
C ASP A 28 -22.28 18.70 -41.83
N GLY A 29 -21.04 19.01 -42.22
CA GLY A 29 -19.86 18.91 -41.34
C GLY A 29 -19.48 17.48 -40.90
N VAL A 30 -20.19 16.43 -41.33
CA VAL A 30 -19.90 15.02 -41.03
C VAL A 30 -20.11 14.15 -42.27
N ARG A 31 -19.32 13.08 -42.41
CA ARG A 31 -19.57 11.97 -43.34
C ARG A 31 -19.55 10.63 -42.61
N LEU A 32 -20.09 9.59 -43.23
CA LEU A 32 -19.99 8.23 -42.73
C LEU A 32 -18.91 7.46 -43.49
N GLU A 33 -18.15 6.65 -42.77
CA GLU A 33 -17.17 5.72 -43.32
C GLU A 33 -17.47 4.29 -42.84
N ASP A 34 -17.17 3.30 -43.69
CA ASP A 34 -17.19 1.88 -43.33
C ASP A 34 -15.92 1.45 -42.56
N SER A 35 -15.83 0.17 -42.21
CA SER A 35 -14.67 -0.42 -41.54
C SER A 35 -13.39 -0.39 -42.42
N GLU A 36 -13.52 -0.26 -43.74
CA GLU A 36 -12.41 -0.07 -44.69
C GLU A 36 -12.05 1.42 -44.91
N ARG A 37 -12.65 2.35 -44.15
CA ARG A 37 -12.49 3.81 -44.28
C ARG A 37 -12.94 4.39 -45.62
N LYS A 38 -13.88 3.71 -46.29
CA LYS A 38 -14.52 4.24 -47.50
C LYS A 38 -15.75 5.03 -47.09
N GLU A 39 -15.95 6.16 -47.75
CA GLU A 39 -17.14 6.98 -47.53
C GLU A 39 -18.39 6.23 -48.00
N ILE A 40 -19.41 6.18 -47.13
CA ILE A 40 -20.67 5.50 -47.38
C ILE A 40 -21.85 6.47 -47.20
N GLN A 41 -22.89 6.29 -48.01
CA GLN A 41 -24.16 7.00 -47.87
C GLN A 41 -25.33 6.08 -47.51
N LYS A 42 -25.09 4.77 -47.50
CA LYS A 42 -26.07 3.74 -47.22
C LYS A 42 -25.38 2.57 -46.52
N PHE A 43 -26.00 2.03 -45.47
CA PHE A 43 -25.50 0.88 -44.71
C PHE A 43 -26.67 0.00 -44.27
N THR A 44 -26.42 -1.28 -43.99
CA THR A 44 -27.43 -2.22 -43.51
C THR A 44 -27.57 -2.17 -41.98
N GLN A 45 -28.67 -2.67 -41.44
CA GLN A 45 -28.79 -2.85 -39.99
C GLN A 45 -27.72 -3.83 -39.47
N ARG A 46 -27.27 -4.80 -40.27
CA ARG A 46 -26.13 -5.67 -39.92
C ARG A 46 -24.84 -4.88 -39.73
N ASP A 47 -24.50 -3.97 -40.65
CA ASP A 47 -23.30 -3.12 -40.55
C ASP A 47 -23.32 -2.27 -39.27
N PHE A 48 -24.51 -1.74 -38.92
CA PHE A 48 -24.73 -1.01 -37.68
C PHE A 48 -24.51 -1.88 -36.43
N LEU A 49 -25.09 -3.10 -36.42
CA LEU A 49 -24.95 -4.04 -35.29
C LEU A 49 -23.51 -4.53 -35.11
N ASN A 50 -22.74 -4.63 -36.20
CA ASN A 50 -21.34 -5.02 -36.18
C ASN A 50 -20.40 -3.88 -35.77
N ASN A 51 -20.91 -2.66 -35.58
CA ASN A 51 -20.13 -1.45 -35.31
C ASN A 51 -19.20 -1.02 -36.47
N ASP A 52 -19.57 -1.34 -37.71
CA ASP A 52 -18.77 -1.07 -38.92
C ASP A 52 -19.00 0.35 -39.48
N VAL A 53 -19.90 1.13 -38.88
CA VAL A 53 -20.28 2.47 -39.35
C VAL A 53 -19.66 3.54 -38.45
N HIS A 54 -18.85 4.42 -39.04
CA HIS A 54 -18.15 5.48 -38.32
C HIS A 54 -18.47 6.87 -38.88
N ALA A 55 -18.94 7.77 -38.01
CA ALA A 55 -19.09 9.19 -38.31
C ALA A 55 -17.75 9.94 -38.15
N ILE A 56 -17.35 10.65 -39.22
CA ILE A 56 -16.10 11.40 -39.33
C ILE A 56 -16.41 12.87 -39.65
N LEU A 57 -15.76 13.80 -38.95
CA LEU A 57 -15.87 15.23 -39.25
C LEU A 57 -15.32 15.58 -40.63
N THR A 58 -16.05 16.42 -41.34
CA THR A 58 -15.57 17.07 -42.57
C THR A 58 -15.28 18.55 -42.29
N GLY A 59 -14.00 18.93 -42.35
CA GLY A 59 -13.55 20.31 -42.13
C GLY A 59 -13.21 20.66 -40.67
N LYS A 60 -13.25 21.96 -40.33
CA LYS A 60 -12.97 22.49 -38.97
C LYS A 60 -14.26 22.91 -38.26
N VAL A 61 -15.28 22.05 -38.28
CA VAL A 61 -16.53 22.28 -37.56
C VAL A 61 -16.51 21.46 -36.27
N SER A 62 -16.95 22.03 -35.15
CA SER A 62 -17.06 21.33 -33.85
C SER A 62 -18.41 20.61 -33.68
N GLU A 63 -19.27 20.73 -34.67
CA GLU A 63 -20.60 20.19 -34.72
C GLU A 63 -20.90 19.81 -36.17
N GLY A 64 -21.61 18.72 -36.37
CA GLY A 64 -22.24 18.47 -37.66
C GLY A 64 -23.52 17.69 -37.51
N THR A 65 -24.30 17.67 -38.58
CA THR A 65 -25.64 17.11 -38.59
C THR A 65 -25.75 16.01 -39.64
N LEU A 66 -26.45 14.93 -39.29
CA LEU A 66 -26.76 13.81 -40.16
C LEU A 66 -28.26 13.57 -40.12
N LYS A 67 -28.92 13.58 -41.29
CA LYS A 67 -30.30 13.13 -41.45
C LYS A 67 -30.30 11.74 -42.05
N LEU A 68 -30.82 10.78 -41.32
CA LEU A 68 -30.88 9.37 -41.68
C LEU A 68 -32.33 8.93 -41.85
N ILE A 69 -32.57 7.99 -42.77
CA ILE A 69 -33.87 7.31 -42.91
C ILE A 69 -33.62 5.80 -42.98
N ALA A 70 -34.41 5.03 -42.25
CA ALA A 70 -34.38 3.57 -42.32
C ALA A 70 -35.49 3.08 -43.27
N SER A 71 -35.24 1.98 -43.98
CA SER A 71 -36.20 1.36 -44.89
C SER A 71 -35.92 -0.14 -45.00
N ASP A 72 -36.99 -0.93 -44.96
CA ASP A 72 -37.01 -2.39 -45.16
C ASP A 72 -37.27 -2.77 -46.64
N GLY A 73 -37.58 -1.79 -47.49
CA GLY A 73 -37.94 -1.96 -48.90
C GLY A 73 -39.43 -1.76 -49.20
N GLU A 74 -40.31 -1.90 -48.21
CA GLU A 74 -41.75 -1.67 -48.32
C GLU A 74 -42.19 -0.37 -47.64
N ARG A 75 -41.60 -0.10 -46.47
CA ARG A 75 -41.86 1.06 -45.61
C ARG A 75 -40.57 1.84 -45.37
N GLN A 76 -40.77 3.07 -44.89
CA GLN A 76 -39.70 3.97 -44.50
C GLN A 76 -40.02 4.56 -43.12
N SER A 77 -38.99 4.76 -42.31
CA SER A 77 -39.12 5.51 -41.06
C SER A 77 -39.28 7.01 -41.33
N ASP A 78 -39.63 7.77 -40.30
CA ASP A 78 -39.40 9.21 -40.32
C ASP A 78 -37.89 9.52 -40.40
N ALA A 79 -37.56 10.68 -40.95
CA ALA A 79 -36.17 11.14 -41.01
C ALA A 79 -35.67 11.50 -39.61
N LEU A 80 -34.65 10.79 -39.14
CA LEU A 80 -33.97 11.04 -37.88
C LEU A 80 -32.82 12.02 -38.11
N GLN A 81 -32.85 13.17 -37.43
CA GLN A 81 -31.73 14.10 -37.41
C GLN A 81 -30.85 13.85 -36.18
N LEU A 82 -29.60 13.48 -36.40
CA LEU A 82 -28.54 13.45 -35.40
C LEU A 82 -27.70 14.71 -35.49
N THR A 83 -27.47 15.32 -34.33
CA THR A 83 -26.45 16.35 -34.15
C THR A 83 -25.27 15.73 -33.42
N ILE A 84 -24.09 15.76 -34.03
CA ILE A 84 -22.87 15.19 -33.49
C ILE A 84 -21.94 16.33 -33.10
N HIS A 85 -21.68 16.45 -31.80
CA HIS A 85 -20.71 17.40 -31.27
C HIS A 85 -19.34 16.74 -31.12
N PHE A 86 -18.32 17.37 -31.70
CA PHE A 86 -16.94 16.97 -31.58
C PHE A 86 -16.22 17.99 -30.69
N ALA A 87 -16.22 17.73 -29.39
CA ALA A 87 -15.45 18.51 -28.43
C ALA A 87 -14.05 17.91 -28.29
N PRO A 88 -12.99 18.73 -28.27
CA PRO A 88 -11.67 18.24 -27.88
C PRO A 88 -11.74 17.69 -26.44
N ILE A 89 -10.96 16.64 -26.18
CA ILE A 89 -10.87 16.07 -24.83
C ILE A 89 -10.11 17.08 -23.96
N GLU A 90 -10.78 17.62 -22.96
CA GLU A 90 -10.16 18.50 -21.97
C GLU A 90 -9.74 17.69 -20.75
N ILE A 91 -8.45 17.71 -20.44
CA ILE A 91 -7.88 17.05 -19.26
C ILE A 91 -7.77 18.09 -18.13
N GLN A 92 -8.50 17.88 -17.05
CA GLN A 92 -8.54 18.78 -15.90
C GLN A 92 -7.86 18.15 -14.69
N LEU A 93 -6.86 18.84 -14.14
CA LEU A 93 -6.26 18.48 -12.85
C LEU A 93 -7.25 18.75 -11.70
N LYS A 94 -7.53 17.74 -10.87
CA LYS A 94 -8.40 17.87 -9.68
C LYS A 94 -7.59 17.88 -8.39
N ALA A 95 -6.60 17.00 -8.25
CA ALA A 95 -5.70 16.99 -7.11
C ALA A 95 -4.27 16.61 -7.52
N ASN A 96 -3.30 17.32 -6.98
CA ASN A 96 -1.88 16.95 -6.98
C ASN A 96 -1.24 17.52 -5.70
N THR A 97 -1.61 16.94 -4.56
CA THR A 97 -1.14 17.40 -3.23
C THR A 97 0.23 16.85 -2.86
N GLY A 98 0.76 15.92 -3.66
CA GLY A 98 1.87 15.06 -3.30
C GLY A 98 1.50 14.01 -2.25
N LEU A 99 2.52 13.32 -1.74
CA LEU A 99 2.39 12.21 -0.78
C LEU A 99 3.37 12.38 0.38
N LYS A 100 2.93 12.03 1.59
CA LYS A 100 3.79 11.96 2.77
C LYS A 100 4.13 10.52 3.10
N VAL A 101 5.41 10.22 3.27
CA VAL A 101 5.92 8.84 3.38
C VAL A 101 6.93 8.75 4.53
N ILE A 102 6.93 7.64 5.27
CA ILE A 102 7.98 7.36 6.27
C ILE A 102 9.14 6.68 5.54
N HIS A 103 10.40 7.01 5.87
CA HIS A 103 11.56 6.33 5.29
C HIS A 103 11.45 4.80 5.44
N GLN A 104 11.92 4.06 4.42
CA GLN A 104 11.87 2.59 4.35
C GLN A 104 10.46 1.99 4.34
N THR A 105 9.42 2.79 4.09
CA THR A 105 8.03 2.30 4.00
C THR A 105 7.41 2.59 2.65
N ALA A 106 6.18 2.11 2.46
CA ALA A 106 5.35 2.43 1.31
C ALA A 106 4.09 3.17 1.76
N ALA A 107 3.58 4.05 0.90
CA ALA A 107 2.31 4.73 1.09
C ALA A 107 1.50 4.73 -0.21
N ILE A 108 0.20 4.48 -0.07
CA ILE A 108 -0.76 4.47 -1.18
C ILE A 108 -0.95 5.89 -1.72
N ILE A 109 -0.95 6.03 -3.05
CA ILE A 109 -1.37 7.25 -3.73
C ILE A 109 -2.88 7.15 -3.94
N SER A 110 -3.64 7.98 -3.23
CA SER A 110 -5.11 8.01 -3.31
C SER A 110 -5.61 9.12 -4.23
N SER A 111 -6.90 9.13 -4.56
CA SER A 111 -7.54 10.17 -5.38
C SER A 111 -7.49 11.56 -4.74
N ALA A 112 -7.37 11.63 -3.41
CA ALA A 112 -7.12 12.87 -2.68
C ALA A 112 -5.71 13.41 -2.89
N ASN A 113 -4.75 12.55 -3.24
CA ASN A 113 -3.38 12.94 -3.55
C ASN A 113 -3.19 13.28 -5.02
N LEU A 114 -3.75 12.46 -5.90
CA LEU A 114 -3.61 12.57 -7.35
C LEU A 114 -4.91 12.20 -8.04
N SER A 115 -5.52 13.15 -8.74
CA SER A 115 -6.71 12.88 -9.57
C SER A 115 -6.84 13.85 -10.72
N PHE A 116 -7.32 13.31 -11.84
CA PHE A 116 -7.65 14.04 -13.06
C PHE A 116 -9.06 13.68 -13.50
N ALA A 117 -9.71 14.59 -14.21
CA ALA A 117 -11.02 14.37 -14.82
C ALA A 117 -11.03 14.85 -16.27
N THR A 118 -11.96 14.33 -17.05
CA THR A 118 -12.19 14.74 -18.44
C THR A 118 -13.57 15.38 -18.59
N ASN A 119 -13.74 16.22 -19.60
CA ASN A 119 -15.06 16.76 -19.98
C ASN A 119 -16.04 15.67 -20.47
N LEU A 120 -15.53 14.51 -20.89
CA LEU A 120 -16.33 13.37 -21.32
C LEU A 120 -16.38 12.28 -20.24
N PRO A 121 -17.57 11.75 -19.89
CA PRO A 121 -17.71 10.69 -18.90
C PRO A 121 -17.26 9.33 -19.45
N GLY A 122 -16.71 8.47 -18.58
CA GLY A 122 -16.40 7.08 -18.90
C GLY A 122 -15.13 6.84 -19.73
N ILE A 123 -14.40 7.89 -20.10
CA ILE A 123 -13.13 7.71 -20.82
C ILE A 123 -12.01 7.35 -19.84
N PRO A 124 -11.25 6.27 -20.08
CA PRO A 124 -10.18 5.85 -19.18
C PRO A 124 -9.01 6.83 -19.22
N ILE A 125 -8.62 7.33 -18.04
CA ILE A 125 -7.47 8.20 -17.85
C ILE A 125 -6.26 7.34 -17.46
N LYS A 126 -5.18 7.41 -18.25
CA LYS A 126 -3.92 6.70 -18.00
C LYS A 126 -2.82 7.68 -17.63
N TYR A 127 -2.06 7.35 -16.61
CA TYR A 127 -0.86 8.03 -16.15
C TYR A 127 0.35 7.27 -16.71
N THR A 128 1.32 8.00 -17.26
CA THR A 128 2.62 7.46 -17.67
C THR A 128 3.72 8.22 -16.96
N ILE A 129 4.55 7.52 -16.19
CA ILE A 129 5.75 8.07 -15.56
C ILE A 129 6.78 8.35 -16.66
N VAL A 130 7.21 9.60 -16.73
CA VAL A 130 8.22 10.10 -17.68
C VAL A 130 9.60 10.11 -17.03
N ASP A 131 9.65 10.48 -15.75
CA ASP A 131 10.88 10.50 -14.96
C ASP A 131 10.66 9.79 -13.63
N GLN A 132 11.55 8.86 -13.30
CA GLN A 132 11.41 7.98 -12.14
C GLN A 132 11.86 8.71 -10.86
N PRO A 133 11.32 8.33 -9.69
CA PRO A 133 11.83 8.84 -8.43
C PRO A 133 13.28 8.40 -8.16
N GLU A 134 14.05 9.23 -7.45
CA GLU A 134 15.48 9.00 -7.19
C GLU A 134 15.69 8.06 -6.00
N TYR A 135 14.83 8.14 -4.98
CA TYR A 135 15.01 7.46 -3.69
C TYR A 135 14.01 6.32 -3.42
N GLY A 136 13.14 6.04 -4.38
CA GLY A 136 12.15 4.98 -4.27
C GLY A 136 11.65 4.52 -5.62
N VAL A 137 10.49 3.85 -5.60
CA VAL A 137 9.82 3.34 -6.79
C VAL A 137 8.31 3.50 -6.67
N VAL A 138 7.66 3.77 -7.81
CA VAL A 138 6.19 3.65 -7.90
C VAL A 138 5.84 2.20 -8.19
N GLN A 139 4.92 1.66 -7.42
CA GLN A 139 4.47 0.28 -7.53
C GLN A 139 2.96 0.21 -7.74
N CYS A 140 2.53 -0.72 -8.56
CA CYS A 140 1.13 -0.99 -8.87
C CYS A 140 0.77 -2.42 -8.48
N ARG A 141 -0.49 -2.65 -8.14
CA ARG A 141 -1.04 -3.97 -7.88
C ARG A 141 -2.03 -4.36 -8.96
N HIS A 142 -1.85 -5.53 -9.57
CA HIS A 142 -2.80 -6.09 -10.51
C HIS A 142 -3.66 -7.15 -9.81
N GLY A 143 -4.95 -6.87 -9.64
CA GLY A 143 -5.89 -7.77 -8.95
C GLY A 143 -5.52 -8.03 -7.48
N LEU A 144 -5.45 -9.32 -7.12
CA LEU A 144 -5.06 -9.82 -5.79
C LEU A 144 -3.55 -10.12 -5.67
N GLY A 145 -2.75 -9.77 -6.68
CA GLY A 145 -1.31 -10.00 -6.69
C GLY A 145 -0.52 -9.10 -5.73
N HIS A 146 0.80 -9.17 -5.83
CA HIS A 146 1.71 -8.29 -5.08
C HIS A 146 1.90 -6.94 -5.78
N PHE A 147 2.49 -5.98 -5.07
CA PHE A 147 2.88 -4.69 -5.64
C PHE A 147 4.19 -4.85 -6.42
N GLU A 148 4.19 -4.44 -7.68
CA GLU A 148 5.31 -4.51 -8.61
C GLU A 148 5.62 -3.14 -9.19
N ILE A 149 6.86 -2.91 -9.63
CA ILE A 149 7.25 -1.63 -10.22
C ILE A 149 6.45 -1.40 -11.50
N CYS A 150 5.86 -0.22 -11.64
CA CYS A 150 5.07 0.15 -12.80
C CYS A 150 5.48 1.53 -13.31
N SER A 151 5.48 1.69 -14.64
CA SER A 151 5.64 2.98 -15.32
C SER A 151 4.31 3.58 -15.77
N THR A 152 3.22 2.81 -15.70
CA THR A 152 1.88 3.24 -16.09
C THR A 152 0.82 2.73 -15.14
N PHE A 153 -0.22 3.52 -14.91
CA PHE A 153 -1.39 3.18 -14.10
C PHE A 153 -2.59 4.02 -14.53
N SER A 154 -3.80 3.65 -14.11
CA SER A 154 -5.03 4.38 -14.42
C SER A 154 -5.61 5.14 -13.22
N GLN A 155 -6.54 6.07 -13.48
CA GLN A 155 -7.32 6.70 -12.40
C GLN A 155 -8.05 5.64 -11.54
N ASN A 156 -8.59 4.60 -12.16
CA ASN A 156 -9.24 3.50 -11.46
C ASN A 156 -8.27 2.72 -10.54
N ASP A 157 -6.98 2.63 -10.90
CA ASP A 157 -5.98 2.02 -10.02
C ASP A 157 -5.70 2.87 -8.78
N ILE A 158 -5.64 4.19 -8.93
CA ILE A 158 -5.56 5.13 -7.79
C ILE A 158 -6.80 5.01 -6.90
N ASP A 159 -7.99 5.07 -7.50
CA ASP A 159 -9.26 5.04 -6.78
C ASP A 159 -9.44 3.72 -6.00
N SER A 160 -8.92 2.63 -6.56
CA SER A 160 -8.93 1.30 -5.93
C SER A 160 -7.75 1.05 -4.99
N SER A 161 -6.96 2.07 -4.63
CA SER A 161 -5.78 1.95 -3.76
C SER A 161 -4.75 0.92 -4.25
N ARG A 162 -4.60 0.79 -5.56
CA ARG A 162 -3.66 -0.15 -6.22
C ARG A 162 -2.36 0.51 -6.69
N VAL A 163 -2.14 1.79 -6.37
CA VAL A 163 -0.90 2.51 -6.69
C VAL A 163 -0.25 2.99 -5.39
N GLN A 164 1.05 2.77 -5.23
CA GLN A 164 1.81 3.20 -4.07
C GLN A 164 3.20 3.69 -4.45
N TYR A 165 3.76 4.57 -3.64
CA TYR A 165 5.20 4.84 -3.66
C TYR A 165 5.86 4.05 -2.53
N LYS A 166 7.02 3.44 -2.82
CA LYS A 166 7.84 2.73 -1.83
C LYS A 166 9.24 3.35 -1.79
N HIS A 167 9.66 3.81 -0.62
CA HIS A 167 11.03 4.25 -0.39
C HIS A 167 11.95 3.03 -0.28
N SER A 168 13.01 2.99 -1.08
CA SER A 168 13.95 1.86 -1.13
C SER A 168 15.42 2.27 -1.03
N SER A 169 15.73 3.57 -1.04
CA SER A 169 17.10 4.05 -0.81
C SER A 169 17.52 3.87 0.64
N SER A 170 18.80 3.63 0.91
CA SER A 170 19.37 3.67 2.27
C SER A 170 19.56 5.09 2.80
N MET A 171 19.46 6.09 1.93
CA MET A 171 19.55 7.50 2.28
C MET A 171 18.27 7.98 2.95
N ASN A 172 18.36 9.07 3.73
CA ASN A 172 17.21 9.70 4.39
C ASN A 172 16.95 11.10 3.80
N PRO A 173 16.49 11.20 2.53
CA PRO A 173 16.20 12.48 1.90
C PRO A 173 14.99 13.16 2.56
N LEU A 174 14.88 14.48 2.41
CA LEU A 174 13.69 15.24 2.85
C LEU A 174 12.55 15.17 1.83
N LEU A 175 12.89 14.99 0.55
CA LEU A 175 11.97 15.01 -0.58
C LEU A 175 12.41 14.04 -1.68
N ASP A 176 11.45 13.56 -2.44
CA ASP A 176 11.63 12.81 -3.69
C ASP A 176 10.53 13.25 -4.66
N THR A 177 10.71 13.00 -5.96
CA THR A 177 9.76 13.42 -6.99
C THR A 177 9.75 12.46 -8.15
N PHE A 178 8.60 12.28 -8.80
CA PHE A 178 8.55 11.67 -10.12
C PHE A 178 7.73 12.55 -11.06
N SER A 179 8.02 12.49 -12.36
CA SER A 179 7.29 13.24 -13.38
C SER A 179 6.40 12.30 -14.18
N PHE A 180 5.21 12.74 -14.54
CA PHE A 180 4.24 11.94 -15.27
C PHE A 180 3.43 12.76 -16.27
N GLN A 181 2.83 12.08 -17.24
CA GLN A 181 1.88 12.63 -18.21
C GLN A 181 0.57 11.85 -18.17
N ILE A 182 -0.52 12.54 -18.50
CA ILE A 182 -1.83 11.94 -18.66
C ILE A 182 -2.07 11.65 -20.14
N ARG A 183 -2.56 10.45 -20.44
CA ARG A 183 -3.02 10.04 -21.76
C ARG A 183 -4.49 9.65 -21.69
N VAL A 184 -5.29 10.26 -22.55
CA VAL A 184 -6.71 10.00 -22.73
C VAL A 184 -6.95 9.84 -24.23
N ASP A 185 -7.17 8.61 -24.66
CA ASP A 185 -7.28 8.27 -26.09
C ASP A 185 -6.09 8.86 -26.91
N THR A 186 -6.36 9.79 -27.84
CA THR A 186 -5.35 10.46 -28.66
C THR A 186 -4.74 11.71 -28.03
N THR A 187 -5.26 12.16 -26.89
CA THR A 187 -4.86 13.40 -26.22
C THR A 187 -3.86 13.14 -25.09
N THR A 188 -2.79 13.94 -25.03
CA THR A 188 -1.77 13.88 -23.97
C THR A 188 -1.66 15.22 -23.25
N SER A 189 -1.56 15.21 -21.92
CA SER A 189 -1.36 16.42 -21.12
C SER A 189 0.10 16.91 -21.16
N MET A 190 0.33 18.12 -20.60
CA MET A 190 1.67 18.54 -20.18
C MET A 190 2.26 17.59 -19.13
N ILE A 191 3.58 17.67 -18.92
CA ILE A 191 4.26 16.94 -17.84
C ILE A 191 3.87 17.56 -16.49
N HIS A 192 3.51 16.72 -15.54
CA HIS A 192 3.24 17.08 -14.15
C HIS A 192 4.29 16.45 -13.24
N VAL A 193 4.61 17.13 -12.15
CA VAL A 193 5.52 16.62 -11.11
C VAL A 193 4.70 16.22 -9.89
N PHE A 194 4.92 15.01 -9.38
CA PHE A 194 4.35 14.53 -8.14
C PHE A 194 5.40 14.56 -7.03
N ARG A 195 5.13 15.29 -5.95
CA ARG A 195 6.07 15.47 -4.84
C ARG A 195 5.86 14.44 -3.74
N ILE A 196 6.93 13.82 -3.28
CA ILE A 196 6.98 12.97 -2.09
C ILE A 196 7.74 13.73 -0.99
N THR A 197 7.17 13.80 0.20
CA THR A 197 7.81 14.43 1.37
C THR A 197 7.95 13.39 2.47
N PHE A 198 9.15 13.26 3.02
CA PHE A 198 9.39 12.27 4.07
C PHE A 198 9.05 12.80 5.46
N ILE A 199 8.40 11.95 6.25
CA ILE A 199 8.08 12.22 7.65
C ILE A 199 9.18 11.64 8.52
N THR A 200 9.78 12.47 9.37
CA THR A 200 10.69 12.03 10.41
C THR A 200 9.96 11.20 11.46
N VAL A 201 10.49 10.01 11.76
CA VAL A 201 9.96 9.12 12.79
C VAL A 201 10.84 9.14 14.02
N HIS A 202 10.20 9.25 15.18
CA HIS A 202 10.88 9.17 16.48
C HIS A 202 10.45 7.93 17.23
N VAL A 203 11.40 7.26 17.89
CA VAL A 203 11.12 6.14 18.78
C VAL A 203 10.98 6.65 20.21
N LYS A 204 9.98 6.15 20.93
CA LYS A 204 9.81 6.35 22.36
C LYS A 204 9.56 5.02 23.06
N ILE A 205 10.26 4.78 24.15
CA ILE A 205 9.92 3.71 25.10
C ILE A 205 8.91 4.30 26.08
N PHE A 206 7.65 3.90 25.95
CA PHE A 206 6.56 4.41 26.79
C PHE A 206 6.54 3.75 28.16
N ASN A 207 6.61 2.41 28.18
CA ASN A 207 6.71 1.67 29.42
C ASN A 207 8.13 1.14 29.55
N ARG A 208 8.76 1.49 30.67
CA ARG A 208 10.04 0.97 31.14
C ARG A 208 9.95 0.78 32.66
N ILE A 209 8.91 0.06 33.07
CA ILE A 209 8.63 -0.18 34.49
C ILE A 209 9.51 -1.35 34.94
N PRO A 210 10.41 -1.15 35.93
CA PRO A 210 11.24 -2.21 36.44
C PRO A 210 10.43 -3.41 36.89
N CYS A 211 11.01 -4.58 36.69
CA CYS A 211 10.41 -5.85 37.05
C CYS A 211 10.80 -6.25 38.48
N LEU A 212 9.85 -6.70 39.29
CA LEU A 212 10.09 -7.16 40.66
C LEU A 212 9.82 -8.67 40.78
N LEU A 213 10.84 -9.45 41.11
CA LEU A 213 10.72 -10.86 41.46
C LEU A 213 10.62 -10.97 42.99
N ASN A 214 9.47 -11.42 43.50
CA ASN A 214 9.24 -11.57 44.93
C ASN A 214 9.18 -13.06 45.29
N ASN A 215 10.29 -13.59 45.79
CA ASN A 215 10.43 -15.02 46.10
C ASN A 215 10.08 -15.95 44.92
N THR A 216 10.26 -15.48 43.69
CA THR A 216 10.13 -16.26 42.45
C THR A 216 11.44 -16.24 41.69
N ASP A 217 11.76 -17.33 40.99
CA ASP A 217 12.97 -17.43 40.16
C ASP A 217 12.73 -16.99 38.71
N ASN A 218 11.48 -16.68 38.35
CA ASN A 218 11.10 -16.30 37.00
C ASN A 218 10.02 -15.20 36.97
N LEU A 219 9.97 -14.48 35.86
CA LEU A 219 8.99 -13.44 35.57
C LEU A 219 8.72 -13.32 34.08
N VAL A 220 7.45 -13.27 33.69
CA VAL A 220 7.03 -13.00 32.31
C VAL A 220 6.99 -11.49 32.09
N LEU A 221 7.70 -11.00 31.07
CA LEU A 221 7.62 -9.61 30.65
C LEU A 221 6.28 -9.36 29.94
N LYS A 222 5.58 -8.30 30.36
CA LYS A 222 4.32 -7.87 29.75
C LYS A 222 4.46 -6.45 29.20
N ARG A 223 3.48 -6.04 28.40
CA ARG A 223 3.39 -4.68 27.83
C ARG A 223 3.47 -3.58 28.89
N GLU A 224 2.89 -3.82 30.07
CA GLU A 224 2.96 -2.88 31.21
C GLU A 224 4.40 -2.64 31.69
N ASN A 225 5.29 -3.62 31.55
CA ASN A 225 6.69 -3.50 31.91
C ASN A 225 7.48 -2.80 30.81
N LEU A 226 7.34 -3.28 29.57
CA LEU A 226 8.14 -2.82 28.44
C LEU A 226 7.28 -2.62 27.17
N PHE A 227 7.18 -1.36 26.72
CA PHE A 227 6.42 -0.99 25.53
C PHE A 227 7.10 0.13 24.73
N GLY A 228 7.40 -0.16 23.47
CA GLY A 228 7.94 0.78 22.50
C GLY A 228 6.89 1.31 21.53
N TRP A 229 7.05 2.53 21.06
CA TRP A 229 6.16 3.20 20.11
C TRP A 229 6.95 4.09 19.16
N THR A 230 6.43 4.29 17.94
CA THR A 230 6.96 5.27 17.00
C THR A 230 5.97 6.41 16.73
N PHE A 231 6.46 7.64 16.64
CA PHE A 231 5.68 8.83 16.31
C PHE A 231 5.94 9.28 14.87
N PRO A 232 4.92 9.80 14.16
CA PRO A 232 3.55 10.05 14.61
C PRO A 232 2.65 8.81 14.61
N LYS A 233 3.08 7.71 13.97
CA LYS A 233 2.33 6.46 13.87
C LYS A 233 3.21 5.28 14.28
N SER A 234 2.65 4.37 15.09
CA SER A 234 3.36 3.16 15.48
C SER A 234 3.46 2.17 14.34
N PHE A 235 4.63 1.56 14.17
CA PHE A 235 4.75 0.31 13.43
C PHE A 235 4.00 -0.83 14.13
N PRO A 236 3.57 -1.86 13.37
CA PRO A 236 3.06 -3.11 13.93
C PRO A 236 4.01 -3.74 14.97
N THR A 237 3.46 -4.41 15.97
CA THR A 237 4.23 -4.93 17.12
C THR A 237 5.24 -6.02 16.76
N ASN A 238 5.07 -6.70 15.62
CA ASN A 238 6.05 -7.64 15.07
C ASN A 238 7.25 -6.96 14.38
N GLN A 239 7.15 -5.66 14.08
CA GLN A 239 8.24 -4.85 13.47
C GLN A 239 8.97 -3.99 14.50
N LEU A 240 8.52 -3.97 15.75
CA LEU A 240 9.21 -3.32 16.88
C LEU A 240 10.15 -4.35 17.51
N VAL A 241 11.42 -4.33 17.12
CA VAL A 241 12.40 -5.37 17.46
C VAL A 241 13.34 -4.89 18.55
N TYR A 242 13.29 -5.54 19.71
CA TYR A 242 14.23 -5.36 20.80
C TYR A 242 15.49 -6.17 20.52
N HIS A 243 16.57 -5.49 20.18
CA HIS A 243 17.88 -6.08 19.97
C HIS A 243 18.70 -5.99 21.25
N ILE A 244 19.10 -7.13 21.81
CA ILE A 244 19.84 -7.20 23.08
C ILE A 244 21.31 -6.87 22.85
N ILE A 245 21.79 -5.84 23.54
CA ILE A 245 23.19 -5.43 23.56
C ILE A 245 23.89 -6.18 24.69
N GLU A 246 23.44 -5.99 25.93
CA GLU A 246 23.92 -6.69 27.11
C GLU A 246 22.81 -7.55 27.74
N PRO A 247 22.96 -8.89 27.83
CA PRO A 247 21.99 -9.75 28.51
C PRO A 247 22.13 -9.65 30.04
N PRO A 248 21.13 -10.11 30.81
CA PRO A 248 21.21 -10.13 32.26
C PRO A 248 22.37 -10.96 32.79
N LYS A 249 22.94 -10.51 33.91
CA LYS A 249 24.09 -11.14 34.57
C LYS A 249 23.67 -12.25 35.52
N PHE A 250 22.58 -12.05 36.27
CA PHE A 250 22.09 -12.98 37.30
C PHE A 250 20.97 -13.89 36.81
N GLY A 251 20.54 -13.72 35.57
CA GLY A 251 19.54 -14.57 34.95
C GLY A 251 19.68 -14.68 33.44
N THR A 252 18.62 -15.11 32.79
CA THR A 252 18.59 -15.35 31.36
C THR A 252 17.21 -15.03 30.81
N LEU A 253 17.20 -14.30 29.70
CA LEU A 253 15.99 -14.08 28.91
C LEU A 253 15.70 -15.31 28.06
N LEU A 254 14.46 -15.75 28.10
CA LEU A 254 13.94 -16.93 27.41
C LEU A 254 12.73 -16.51 26.58
N ARG A 255 12.68 -16.96 25.33
CA ARG A 255 11.50 -16.87 24.47
C ARG A 255 10.84 -18.23 24.36
N ARG A 256 9.55 -18.31 24.65
CA ARG A 256 8.73 -19.50 24.37
C ARG A 256 8.53 -19.64 22.85
N VAL A 257 8.90 -20.79 22.30
CA VAL A 257 8.72 -21.12 20.87
C VAL A 257 7.58 -22.12 20.70
N GLU A 258 7.51 -23.10 21.60
CA GLU A 258 6.44 -24.10 21.71
C GLU A 258 6.10 -24.28 23.20
N LYS A 259 5.02 -25.02 23.52
CA LYS A 259 4.53 -25.18 24.91
C LYS A 259 5.63 -25.52 25.94
N ASN A 260 6.63 -26.33 25.55
CA ASN A 260 7.73 -26.74 26.43
C ASN A 260 9.12 -26.35 25.91
N ARG A 261 9.21 -25.64 24.79
CA ARG A 261 10.51 -25.30 24.16
C ARG A 261 10.78 -23.81 24.30
N HIS A 262 11.86 -23.50 24.99
CA HIS A 262 12.33 -22.13 25.20
C HIS A 262 13.67 -21.92 24.52
N ARG A 263 13.82 -20.78 23.85
CA ARG A 263 15.08 -20.33 23.25
C ARG A 263 15.71 -19.25 24.14
N ARG A 264 16.99 -19.41 24.46
CA ARG A 264 17.78 -18.37 25.14
C ARG A 264 17.97 -17.16 24.24
N ILE A 265 17.74 -15.97 24.78
CA ILE A 265 18.04 -14.68 24.17
C ILE A 265 19.30 -14.14 24.87
N GLY A 266 20.41 -14.09 24.13
CA GLY A 266 21.70 -13.57 24.61
C GLY A 266 22.13 -12.32 23.85
N VAL A 267 23.43 -12.01 23.90
CA VAL A 267 24.05 -10.93 23.11
C VAL A 267 23.66 -11.07 21.64
N SER A 268 23.34 -9.95 21.00
CA SER A 268 22.95 -9.84 19.59
C SER A 268 21.68 -10.62 19.20
N SER A 269 20.98 -11.22 20.16
CA SER A 269 19.67 -11.85 19.93
C SER A 269 18.56 -10.80 19.98
N ASN A 270 17.38 -11.15 19.48
CA ASN A 270 16.25 -10.24 19.46
C ASN A 270 14.91 -10.90 19.82
N PHE A 271 13.96 -10.05 20.19
CA PHE A 271 12.54 -10.39 20.28
C PHE A 271 11.71 -9.18 19.84
N THR A 272 10.40 -9.35 19.64
CA THR A 272 9.52 -8.29 19.16
C THR A 272 8.58 -7.82 20.28
N GLN A 273 7.99 -6.64 20.12
CA GLN A 273 6.89 -6.21 20.99
C GLN A 273 5.75 -7.23 21.00
N LYS A 274 5.48 -7.88 19.85
CA LYS A 274 4.48 -8.94 19.77
C LYS A 274 4.80 -10.11 20.72
N HIS A 275 6.06 -10.53 20.86
CA HIS A 275 6.42 -11.60 21.81
C HIS A 275 6.18 -11.19 23.27
N ILE A 276 6.36 -9.92 23.62
CA ILE A 276 6.00 -9.41 24.96
C ILE A 276 4.47 -9.42 25.13
N ASP A 277 3.75 -8.90 24.13
CA ASP A 277 2.28 -8.81 24.17
C ASP A 277 1.63 -10.20 24.27
N ASP A 278 2.21 -11.21 23.61
CA ASP A 278 1.77 -12.61 23.64
C ASP A 278 2.29 -13.38 24.88
N GLY A 279 3.04 -12.72 25.77
CA GLY A 279 3.57 -13.30 27.01
C GLY A 279 4.60 -14.42 26.78
N GLU A 280 5.38 -14.33 25.71
CA GLU A 280 6.39 -15.33 25.33
C GLU A 280 7.78 -15.05 25.93
N ILE A 281 8.01 -13.85 26.46
CA ILE A 281 9.32 -13.44 26.99
C ILE A 281 9.35 -13.60 28.50
N THR A 282 10.26 -14.44 28.98
CA THR A 282 10.42 -14.74 30.40
C THR A 282 11.87 -14.48 30.82
N TYR A 283 12.06 -13.76 31.91
CA TYR A 283 13.33 -13.73 32.63
C TYR A 283 13.34 -14.88 33.64
N LYS A 284 14.45 -15.62 33.70
CA LYS A 284 14.68 -16.66 34.70
C LYS A 284 16.05 -16.49 35.36
N MET A 285 16.10 -16.45 36.68
CA MET A 285 17.34 -16.40 37.44
C MET A 285 18.15 -17.69 37.27
N HIS A 286 19.48 -17.57 37.31
CA HIS A 286 20.36 -18.75 37.37
C HIS A 286 20.23 -19.47 38.71
N PHE A 287 20.22 -18.70 39.79
CA PHE A 287 20.10 -19.18 41.16
C PHE A 287 19.30 -18.19 41.99
N VAL A 288 18.42 -18.69 42.86
CA VAL A 288 17.72 -17.87 43.86
C VAL A 288 18.75 -17.28 44.81
N GLN A 289 18.69 -15.96 45.04
CA GLN A 289 19.66 -15.24 45.85
C GLN A 289 19.17 -15.11 47.30
N TYR A 290 20.10 -14.96 48.24
CA TYR A 290 19.79 -14.81 49.67
C TYR A 290 19.60 -13.35 50.10
N SER A 291 20.06 -12.41 49.26
CA SER A 291 19.92 -10.97 49.43
C SER A 291 19.16 -10.36 48.25
N ILE A 292 18.75 -9.09 48.40
CA ILE A 292 18.19 -8.31 47.28
C ILE A 292 19.28 -8.18 46.21
N VAL A 293 18.93 -8.49 44.96
CA VAL A 293 19.85 -8.40 43.82
C VAL A 293 19.20 -7.58 42.72
N ASN A 294 19.97 -6.65 42.16
CA ASN A 294 19.60 -5.91 40.96
C ASN A 294 20.32 -6.53 39.77
N ASP A 295 19.55 -6.85 38.74
CA ASP A 295 19.98 -7.32 37.45
C ASP A 295 19.40 -6.37 36.38
N PHE A 296 19.94 -6.40 35.18
CA PHE A 296 19.45 -5.57 34.09
C PHE A 296 19.82 -6.18 32.75
N PHE A 297 19.16 -5.73 31.70
CA PHE A 297 19.67 -5.93 30.33
C PHE A 297 19.59 -4.61 29.57
N THR A 298 20.48 -4.43 28.60
CA THR A 298 20.43 -3.29 27.70
C THR A 298 20.01 -3.71 26.30
N PHE A 299 19.27 -2.83 25.62
CA PHE A 299 18.74 -3.11 24.30
C PHE A 299 18.64 -1.84 23.46
N ARG A 300 18.51 -2.02 22.14
CA ARG A 300 18.02 -0.98 21.22
C ARG A 300 16.69 -1.43 20.62
N LEU A 301 15.75 -0.51 20.48
CA LEU A 301 14.54 -0.76 19.71
C LEU A 301 14.79 -0.41 18.25
N ILE A 302 14.83 -1.45 17.41
CA ILE A 302 14.99 -1.34 15.96
C ILE A 302 13.59 -1.37 15.33
N THR A 303 13.32 -0.38 14.48
CA THR A 303 12.10 -0.29 13.67
C THR A 303 12.48 -0.18 12.20
N PRO A 304 11.55 -0.34 11.24
CA PRO A 304 11.88 -0.26 9.82
C PRO A 304 12.59 1.04 9.39
N SER A 305 12.25 2.16 10.03
CA SER A 305 12.75 3.49 9.64
C SER A 305 13.84 4.04 10.55
N VAL A 306 13.89 3.64 11.82
CA VAL A 306 14.73 4.28 12.84
C VAL A 306 15.08 3.30 13.96
N THR A 307 16.25 3.48 14.55
CA THR A 307 16.70 2.72 15.73
C THR A 307 16.82 3.67 16.92
N SER A 308 16.40 3.23 18.10
CA SER A 308 16.56 4.02 19.33
C SER A 308 18.01 4.06 19.80
N GLU A 309 18.30 4.98 20.70
CA GLU A 309 19.45 4.88 21.60
C GLU A 309 19.42 3.59 22.43
N GLU A 310 20.54 3.26 23.05
CA GLU A 310 20.63 2.15 23.99
C GLU A 310 19.83 2.45 25.27
N VAL A 311 19.01 1.48 25.68
CA VAL A 311 18.10 1.60 26.82
C VAL A 311 18.36 0.46 27.80
N LEU A 312 18.42 0.80 29.08
CA LEU A 312 18.57 -0.15 30.19
C LEU A 312 17.19 -0.52 30.76
N PHE A 313 16.95 -1.82 30.95
CA PHE A 313 15.77 -2.36 31.64
C PHE A 313 16.16 -3.05 32.94
N GLU A 314 15.59 -2.59 34.06
CA GLU A 314 15.94 -3.04 35.41
C GLU A 314 15.06 -4.20 35.89
N ILE A 315 15.69 -5.13 36.61
CA ILE A 315 15.06 -6.28 37.24
C ILE A 315 15.58 -6.38 38.67
N THR A 316 14.69 -6.33 39.65
CA THR A 316 15.05 -6.48 41.06
C THR A 316 14.48 -7.79 41.60
N PHE A 317 15.32 -8.59 42.24
CA PHE A 317 14.91 -9.76 43.00
C PHE A 317 14.89 -9.45 44.50
N ILE A 318 13.80 -9.80 45.16
CA ILE A 318 13.64 -9.74 46.62
C ILE A 318 13.44 -11.17 47.16
N PRO A 319 14.31 -11.65 48.06
CA PRO A 319 14.16 -12.96 48.68
C PRO A 319 12.95 -13.01 49.63
N GLY A 320 12.30 -14.17 49.75
CA GLY A 320 11.24 -14.39 50.73
C GLY A 320 11.75 -14.33 52.17
N ARG A 321 10.91 -13.86 53.11
CA ARG A 321 11.23 -13.84 54.54
C ARG A 321 11.41 -15.27 55.05
N GLY A 322 12.65 -15.68 55.32
CA GLY A 322 13.00 -17.03 55.82
C GLY A 322 14.27 -17.66 55.24
N SER A 323 15.08 -16.94 54.46
CA SER A 323 16.23 -17.43 53.69
C SER A 323 17.48 -17.86 54.49
N VAL A 324 17.37 -18.19 55.79
CA VAL A 324 18.47 -18.76 56.55
C VAL A 324 18.39 -20.29 56.44
N GLN A 325 19.36 -20.91 55.77
CA GLN A 325 19.52 -22.37 55.74
C GLN A 325 20.97 -22.74 56.09
N LEU A 326 21.12 -23.74 56.96
CA LEU A 326 22.39 -24.35 57.33
C LEU A 326 22.63 -25.54 56.38
N ILE A 327 23.69 -25.49 55.56
CA ILE A 327 24.02 -26.56 54.61
C ILE A 327 25.24 -27.31 55.14
N ASN A 328 25.09 -28.60 55.44
CA ASN A 328 26.21 -29.47 55.83
C ASN A 328 27.07 -29.77 54.59
N ARG A 329 28.31 -29.26 54.57
CA ARG A 329 29.35 -29.78 53.68
C ARG A 329 30.13 -30.81 54.47
N THR A 330 30.15 -32.06 54.01
CA THR A 330 30.96 -33.13 54.62
C THR A 330 32.37 -32.63 54.87
N VAL A 331 32.73 -32.43 56.13
CA VAL A 331 34.10 -32.13 56.54
C VAL A 331 34.76 -33.48 56.79
N ILE A 332 35.73 -33.85 55.96
CA ILE A 332 36.61 -34.99 56.24
C ILE A 332 37.70 -34.45 57.14
N VAL A 333 37.74 -34.94 58.38
CA VAL A 333 38.79 -34.63 59.36
C VAL A 333 39.51 -35.95 59.65
N GLU A 334 40.85 -35.94 59.65
CA GLU A 334 41.61 -37.08 60.17
C GLU A 334 41.48 -37.13 61.70
N GLU A 335 41.33 -38.34 62.26
CA GLU A 335 41.16 -38.54 63.69
C GLU A 335 42.31 -37.90 64.49
N GLY A 336 41.99 -36.90 65.31
CA GLY A 336 42.94 -36.24 66.22
C GLY A 336 43.40 -34.83 65.83
N GLY A 337 43.00 -34.30 64.67
CA GLY A 337 43.36 -32.93 64.27
C GLY A 337 42.41 -31.86 64.84
N MET A 338 42.91 -30.93 65.68
CA MET A 338 42.20 -29.68 65.97
C MET A 338 42.48 -28.64 64.88
N GLN A 339 41.42 -28.09 64.28
CA GLN A 339 41.51 -27.00 63.32
C GLN A 339 41.76 -25.67 64.07
N LYS A 340 42.81 -24.93 63.69
CA LYS A 340 43.03 -23.56 64.16
C LYS A 340 42.10 -22.58 63.48
#